data_AF-A0A0A6P4E1-F1
#
_entry.id   AF-A0A0A6P4E1-F1
#
_cell.length_a   1.000
_cell.length_b   1.000
_cell.length_c   1.000
_cell.angle_alpha   90.00
_cell.angle_beta   90.00
_cell.angle_gamma   90.00
#
_symmetry.space_group_name_H-M   'P 1'
#
loop_
_entity.id
_entity.type
_entity.pdbx_description
1 polymer ?
#
loop_
_entity_poly.entity_id
_entity_poly.type
_entity_poly.pdbx_seq_one_letter_code
_entity_poly.pdbx_strand_id
1 'polypeptide(L)'
;MDNLKLQYFTDFLLLMGWTPIAEGKWFREYQPPQHLGLPADYFLELPKDDSKKGFREYAKGIIGILSKIYHCDVEDLQIVLEKGHKLFSMGIANKTAASPFLTKN
;
A
#
# COMPACT_ATOMS: atom_id res chain seq x y z
N MET A 1 -16.02 7.16 -8.02
CA MET A 1 -14.87 6.63 -7.27
C MET A 1 -13.71 7.55 -7.58
N ASP A 2 -13.35 8.47 -6.68
CA ASP A 2 -12.36 9.52 -6.96
C ASP A 2 -11.34 9.76 -5.84
N ASN A 3 -11.40 9.00 -4.74
CA ASN A 3 -10.58 9.27 -3.55
C ASN A 3 -9.41 8.30 -3.44
N LEU A 4 -8.54 8.25 -4.45
CA LEU A 4 -7.26 7.55 -4.34
C LEU A 4 -6.37 8.28 -3.32
N LYS A 5 -5.84 7.54 -2.35
CA LYS A 5 -4.92 8.07 -1.33
C LYS A 5 -3.64 7.25 -1.32
N LEU A 6 -2.51 7.90 -1.05
CA LEU A 6 -1.22 7.23 -0.96
C LEU A 6 -1.23 6.08 0.06
N GLN A 7 -1.94 6.27 1.17
CA GLN A 7 -2.03 5.25 2.23
C GLN A 7 -2.62 3.93 1.70
N TYR A 8 -3.55 3.96 0.75
CA TYR A 8 -4.18 2.76 0.22
C TYR A 8 -3.18 1.88 -0.52
N PHE A 9 -2.27 2.51 -1.29
CA PHE A 9 -1.18 1.81 -1.96
C PHE A 9 -0.18 1.26 -0.96
N THR A 10 0.20 2.07 0.03
CA THR A 10 1.17 1.66 1.05
C THR A 10 0.67 0.43 1.81
N ASP A 11 -0.57 0.47 2.32
CA ASP A 11 -1.15 -0.63 3.08
C ASP A 11 -1.32 -1.89 2.21
N PHE A 12 -1.74 -1.73 0.96
CA PHE A 12 -1.88 -2.85 0.05
C PHE A 12 -0.54 -3.52 -0.26
N LEU A 13 0.50 -2.74 -0.58
CA LEU A 13 1.83 -3.28 -0.84
C LEU A 13 2.33 -4.07 0.38
N LEU A 14 2.19 -3.52 1.58
CA LEU A 14 2.58 -4.20 2.81
C LEU A 14 1.75 -5.47 3.07
N LEU A 15 0.43 -5.42 2.86
CA LEU A 15 -0.47 -6.57 3.00
C LEU A 15 -0.10 -7.69 2.03
N MET A 16 0.30 -7.35 0.82
CA MET A 16 0.74 -8.30 -0.20
C MET A 16 2.20 -8.74 -0.03
N GLY A 17 2.90 -8.29 1.01
CA GLY A 17 4.26 -8.72 1.34
C GLY A 17 5.37 -8.00 0.58
N TRP A 18 5.09 -6.85 -0.03
CA TRP A 18 6.14 -5.98 -0.56
C TRP A 18 6.91 -5.34 0.59
N THR A 19 8.20 -5.13 0.39
CA THR A 19 9.11 -4.62 1.43
C THR A 19 9.71 -3.28 1.01
N PRO A 20 9.70 -2.25 1.87
CA PRO A 20 10.37 -1.00 1.58
C PRO A 20 11.89 -1.21 1.62
N ILE A 21 12.60 -0.83 0.56
CA ILE A 21 14.05 -1.07 0.43
C ILE A 21 14.89 0.21 0.39
N ALA A 22 14.31 1.31 -0.08
CA ALA A 22 15.00 2.59 -0.13
C ALA A 22 14.02 3.75 0.02
N GLU A 23 14.54 4.87 0.50
CA GLU A 23 13.77 6.07 0.73
C GLU A 23 14.52 7.29 0.18
N GLY A 24 14.08 7.78 -0.98
CA GLY A 24 14.63 8.99 -1.61
C GLY A 24 14.00 10.27 -1.07
N LYS A 25 14.28 11.42 -1.69
CA LYS A 25 13.68 12.70 -1.28
C LYS A 25 12.16 12.74 -1.49
N TRP A 26 11.69 12.20 -2.62
CA TRP A 26 10.30 12.33 -3.08
C TRP A 26 9.54 11.01 -3.13
N PHE A 27 10.26 9.89 -3.20
CA PHE A 27 9.70 8.56 -3.40
C PHE A 27 10.21 7.59 -2.33
N ARG A 28 9.43 6.53 -2.13
CA ARG A 28 9.84 5.32 -1.42
C ARG A 28 9.76 4.14 -2.39
N GLU A 29 10.80 3.32 -2.38
CA GLU A 29 10.91 2.14 -3.23
C GLU A 29 10.48 0.89 -2.47
N TYR A 30 9.70 0.04 -3.14
CA TYR A 30 9.23 -1.23 -2.63
C TYR A 30 9.67 -2.38 -3.53
N GLN A 31 10.22 -3.43 -2.94
CA GLN A 31 10.58 -4.66 -3.64
C GLN A 31 9.45 -5.69 -3.51
N PRO A 32 9.10 -6.40 -4.59
CA PRO A 32 8.06 -7.42 -4.57
C PRO A 32 8.48 -8.67 -3.77
N PRO A 33 7.54 -9.43 -3.22
CA PRO A 33 7.83 -10.75 -2.67
C PRO A 33 8.23 -11.74 -3.76
N GLN A 34 9.11 -12.68 -3.42
CA GLN A 34 9.72 -13.63 -4.38
C GLN A 34 8.70 -14.47 -5.17
N HIS A 35 7.55 -14.79 -4.58
CA HIS A 35 6.53 -15.62 -5.22
C HIS A 35 5.85 -14.96 -6.42
N LEU A 36 6.03 -13.64 -6.63
CA LEU A 36 5.51 -12.95 -7.82
C LEU A 36 6.35 -13.22 -9.07
N GLY A 37 7.54 -13.82 -8.96
CA GLY A 37 8.38 -14.17 -10.11
C GLY A 37 8.88 -12.95 -10.91
N LEU A 38 8.91 -11.77 -10.31
CA LEU A 38 9.44 -10.55 -10.91
C LEU A 38 10.99 -10.53 -10.87
N PRO A 39 11.65 -9.78 -11.78
CA PRO A 39 13.11 -9.63 -11.76
C PRO A 39 13.65 -9.18 -10.41
N ALA A 40 14.88 -9.61 -10.06
CA ALA A 40 15.49 -9.33 -8.76
C ALA A 40 15.75 -7.84 -8.51
N ASP A 41 15.94 -7.08 -9.58
CA ASP A 41 16.13 -5.63 -9.61
C ASP A 41 14.82 -4.85 -9.80
N TYR A 42 13.67 -5.53 -9.84
CA TYR A 42 12.39 -4.88 -9.95
C TYR A 42 12.02 -4.17 -8.64
N PHE A 43 11.62 -2.91 -8.74
CA PHE A 43 11.05 -2.13 -7.65
C PHE A 43 9.88 -1.28 -8.15
N LEU A 44 9.01 -0.91 -7.22
CA LEU A 44 7.93 0.03 -7.46
C LEU A 44 8.15 1.28 -6.60
N GLU A 45 8.09 2.44 -7.23
CA GLU A 45 8.18 3.73 -6.53
C GLU A 45 6.79 4.25 -6.16
N LEU A 46 6.59 4.58 -4.90
CA LEU A 46 5.45 5.36 -4.45
C LEU A 46 5.89 6.77 -4.02
N PRO A 47 5.18 7.83 -4.43
CA PRO A 47 5.45 9.18 -3.95
C PRO A 47 5.18 9.24 -2.45
N LYS A 48 5.88 10.12 -1.74
CA LYS A 48 5.64 10.34 -0.30
C LYS A 48 4.51 11.32 0.02
N ASP A 49 3.98 11.99 -0.99
CA ASP A 49 3.03 13.09 -0.85
C ASP A 49 1.98 13.03 -1.97
N ASP A 50 0.72 12.78 -1.60
CA ASP A 50 -0.43 12.75 -2.50
C ASP A 50 -1.13 14.10 -2.68
N SER A 51 -0.66 15.17 -2.03
CA SER A 51 -1.19 16.53 -2.21
C SER A 51 -0.83 17.15 -3.57
N LYS A 52 0.08 16.52 -4.33
CA LYS A 52 0.59 17.05 -5.60
C LYS A 52 -0.43 16.83 -6.71
N LYS A 53 -0.58 17.85 -7.57
CA LYS A 53 -1.54 17.86 -8.70
C LYS A 53 -1.45 16.63 -9.62
N GLY A 54 -0.25 16.07 -9.81
CA GLY A 54 -0.02 14.89 -10.66
C GLY A 54 -0.21 13.54 -9.97
N PHE A 55 -0.57 13.51 -8.68
CA PHE A 55 -0.69 12.26 -7.93
C PHE A 55 -1.74 11.34 -8.53
N ARG A 56 -2.89 11.86 -8.98
CA ARG A 56 -3.98 11.04 -9.50
C ARG A 56 -3.58 10.26 -10.75
N GLU A 57 -2.94 10.92 -11.71
CA GLU A 57 -2.44 10.28 -12.93
C GLU A 57 -1.34 9.27 -12.61
N TYR A 58 -0.44 9.59 -11.68
CA TYR A 58 0.57 8.66 -11.20
C TYR A 58 -0.05 7.40 -10.56
N ALA A 59 -1.01 7.60 -9.66
CA ALA A 59 -1.72 6.53 -8.96
C ALA A 59 -2.44 5.59 -9.94
N LYS A 60 -3.07 6.12 -11.00
CA LYS A 60 -3.64 5.30 -12.09
C LYS A 60 -2.59 4.44 -12.80
N GLY A 61 -1.39 5.00 -13.03
CA GLY A 61 -0.26 4.25 -13.59
C GLY A 61 0.14 3.07 -12.69
N ILE A 62 0.24 3.31 -11.39
CA ILE A 62 0.55 2.26 -10.41
C ILE A 62 -0.54 1.17 -10.40
N ILE A 63 -1.82 1.54 -10.42
CA ILE A 63 -2.92 0.56 -10.48
C ILE A 63 -2.79 -0.30 -11.74
N GLY A 64 -2.50 0.29 -12.90
CA GLY A 64 -2.31 -0.46 -14.14
C GLY A 64 -1.09 -1.38 -14.15
N ILE A 65 -0.04 -1.06 -13.38
CA ILE A 65 1.11 -1.95 -13.17
C ILE A 65 0.70 -3.13 -12.28
N LEU A 66 0.09 -2.83 -11.13
CA LEU A 66 -0.33 -3.84 -10.16
C LEU A 66 -1.39 -4.78 -10.75
N SER A 67 -2.32 -4.27 -11.56
CA SER A 67 -3.36 -5.09 -12.20
C SER A 67 -2.75 -6.14 -13.14
N LYS A 68 -1.64 -5.80 -13.83
CA LYS A 68 -0.89 -6.75 -14.66
C LYS A 68 -0.13 -7.78 -13.81
N ILE A 69 0.49 -7.35 -12.71
CA ILE A 69 1.24 -8.23 -11.81
C ILE A 69 0.30 -9.27 -11.17
N TYR A 70 -0.90 -8.85 -10.76
CA TYR A 70 -1.86 -9.72 -10.07
C TYR A 70 -2.93 -10.32 -11.00
N HIS A 71 -2.83 -10.10 -12.31
CA HIS A 71 -3.78 -10.59 -13.32
C HIS A 71 -5.25 -10.30 -12.97
N CYS A 72 -5.54 -9.07 -12.54
CA CYS A 72 -6.88 -8.63 -12.16
C CYS A 72 -7.30 -7.37 -12.92
N ASP A 73 -8.60 -7.08 -12.90
CA ASP A 73 -9.14 -5.87 -13.50
C ASP A 73 -8.79 -4.61 -12.68
N VAL A 74 -8.55 -3.51 -13.38
CA VAL A 74 -8.16 -2.21 -12.79
C VAL A 74 -9.25 -1.70 -11.83
N GLU A 75 -10.52 -1.88 -12.18
CA GLU A 75 -11.66 -1.46 -11.37
C GLU A 75 -11.76 -2.27 -10.07
N ASP A 76 -11.61 -3.59 -10.18
CA ASP A 76 -11.59 -4.49 -9.01
C ASP A 76 -10.43 -4.16 -8.09
N LEU A 77 -9.24 -3.90 -8.66
CA LEU A 77 -8.07 -3.54 -7.86
C LEU A 77 -8.28 -2.21 -7.11
N GLN A 78 -8.93 -1.22 -7.71
CA GLN A 78 -9.28 0.02 -7.01
C GLN A 78 -10.18 -0.25 -5.79
N ILE A 79 -11.18 -1.12 -5.95
CA ILE A 79 -12.07 -1.52 -4.85
C ILE A 79 -11.26 -2.25 -3.76
N VAL A 80 -10.32 -3.11 -4.13
CA VAL A 80 -9.44 -3.83 -3.20
C VAL A 80 -8.52 -2.87 -2.45
N LEU A 81 -7.95 -1.86 -3.10
CA LEU A 81 -7.11 -0.85 -2.43
C LEU A 81 -7.88 -0.11 -1.33
N GLU A 82 -9.10 0.35 -1.63
CA GLU A 82 -9.95 1.04 -0.66
C GLU A 82 -10.40 0.14 0.50
N LYS A 83 -10.72 -1.13 0.21
CA LYS A 83 -11.16 -2.11 1.23
C LYS A 83 -9.98 -2.64 2.06
N GLY A 84 -8.84 -2.90 1.45
CA GLY A 84 -7.62 -3.39 2.09
C GLY A 84 -7.14 -2.44 3.17
N HIS A 85 -7.18 -1.13 2.89
CA HIS A 85 -6.93 -0.10 3.90
C HIS A 85 -7.83 -0.24 5.14
N LYS A 86 -9.13 -0.50 4.96
CA LYS A 86 -10.06 -0.69 6.09
C LYS A 86 -9.71 -1.94 6.91
N LEU A 87 -9.30 -3.02 6.26
CA LEU A 87 -8.86 -4.25 6.96
C LEU A 87 -7.57 -4.00 7.74
N PHE A 88 -6.61 -3.32 7.13
CA PHE A 88 -5.34 -2.97 7.77
C PHE A 88 -5.55 -2.05 8.98
N SER A 89 -6.40 -1.01 8.84
CA SER A 89 -6.70 -0.08 9.93
C SER A 89 -7.43 -0.74 11.10
N MET A 90 -8.35 -1.69 10.84
CA MET A 90 -9.01 -2.48 11.90
C MET A 90 -8.02 -3.39 12.64
N GLY A 91 -7.08 -4.02 11.93
CA GLY A 91 -6.03 -4.85 12.54
C GLY A 91 -5.11 -4.08 13.49
N ILE A 92 -4.85 -2.80 13.20
CA ILE A 92 -4.10 -1.91 14.10
C ILE A 92 -4.96 -1.42 15.27
N ALA A 93 -6.22 -1.03 15.03
CA ALA A 93 -7.12 -0.59 16.09
C ALA A 93 -7.35 -1.67 17.17
N ASN A 94 -7.35 -2.95 16.78
CA ASN A 94 -7.50 -4.06 17.74
C ASN A 94 -6.22 -4.32 18.58
N LYS A 95 -5.04 -3.86 18.13
CA LYS A 95 -3.79 -3.96 18.90
C LYS A 95 -3.66 -2.87 19.97
N THR A 96 -4.39 -1.77 19.87
CA THR A 96 -4.35 -0.65 20.83
C THR A 96 -5.32 -0.83 22.01
N ALA A 97 -6.17 -1.86 22.01
CA ALA A 97 -7.16 -2.12 23.06
C ALA A 97 -6.66 -2.99 24.23
N ALA A 98 -5.35 -3.23 24.34
CA ALA A 98 -4.74 -3.98 25.45
C ALA A 98 -3.78 -3.09 26.26
N SER A 99 -4.31 -2.09 26.97
CA SER A 99 -3.62 -1.50 28.12
C SER A 99 -3.97 -2.32 29.37
N PRO A 100 -3.01 -2.94 30.06
CA PRO A 100 -3.27 -3.63 31.32
C PRO A 100 -3.47 -2.59 32.41
N PHE A 101 -4.73 -2.37 32.81
CA PHE A 101 -5.03 -1.84 34.13
C PHE A 101 -4.63 -2.92 35.15
N LEU A 102 -3.53 -2.70 35.87
CA LEU A 102 -3.31 -3.28 37.19
C LEU A 102 -2.98 -2.14 38.15
N THR A 103 -4.02 -1.68 38.83
CA THR A 103 -3.97 -0.90 40.06
C THR A 103 -3.19 -1.69 41.12
N LYS A 104 -2.12 -1.10 41.66
CA LYS A 104 -1.51 -1.57 42.90
C LYS A 104 -2.33 -1.04 44.08
N ASN A 105 -2.86 -1.97 44.88
CA ASN A 105 -3.26 -1.73 46.27
C ASN A 105 -2.02 -1.49 47.14
#